data_AF-A0AA41R6G6-F1
#
_entry.id   AF-A0AA41R6G6-F1
#
_cell.length_a   1.000
_cell.length_b   1.000
_cell.length_c   1.000
_cell.angle_alpha   90.00
_cell.angle_beta   90.00
_cell.angle_gamma   90.00
#
_symmetry.space_group_name_H-M   'P 1'
#
loop_
_entity.id
_entity.type
_entity.pdbx_description
1 polymer ?
#
loop_
_entity_poly.entity_id
_entity_poly.type
_entity_poly.pdbx_seq_one_letter_code
_entity_poly.pdbx_strand_id
1 'polypeptide(L)'
;MEEPIAPRTFINQSIAKLLTRFPALFRRWVRHHSFVTFDDSPWTPFKGDPAQSRVALVTTAGVHLRHDPPFNMRDPAGDATFREIPAQSTPTDLTITHDYYDHRDADRDISVVLPLEPLNALAAAGDIGAVNRRHFSFMGHILPPHRRTLVDDTAPRVAELLKADEVDIAILTPA
;
A
#
# COMPACT_ATOMS: atom_id res chain seq x y z
N MET A 1 -1.78 -21.29 -24.49
CA MET A 1 -2.15 -20.24 -25.45
C MET A 1 -2.32 -18.98 -24.65
N GLU A 2 -1.28 -18.14 -24.63
CA GLU A 2 -1.29 -16.84 -23.96
C GLU A 2 -2.10 -15.85 -24.80
N GLU A 3 -3.18 -15.34 -24.23
CA GLU A 3 -3.87 -14.16 -24.77
C GLU A 3 -3.19 -12.88 -24.25
N PRO A 4 -3.04 -11.84 -25.08
CA PRO A 4 -2.21 -10.69 -24.78
C PRO A 4 -2.86 -9.81 -23.69
N ILE A 5 -2.12 -9.57 -22.61
CA ILE A 5 -2.45 -8.61 -21.57
C ILE A 5 -2.13 -7.19 -22.09
N ALA A 6 -3.07 -6.55 -22.79
CA ALA A 6 -3.23 -5.09 -22.83
C ALA A 6 -4.43 -4.67 -23.69
N PRO A 7 -5.42 -3.97 -23.11
CA PRO A 7 -5.72 -2.65 -23.66
C PRO A 7 -6.08 -1.56 -22.63
N ARG A 8 -6.10 -1.86 -21.31
CA ARG A 8 -6.63 -0.92 -20.29
C ARG A 8 -5.62 0.11 -19.77
N THR A 9 -4.34 -0.22 -19.69
CA THR A 9 -3.27 0.67 -19.18
C THR A 9 -3.11 1.92 -20.04
N PHE A 10 -3.25 1.77 -21.36
CA PHE A 10 -3.12 2.88 -22.32
C PHE A 10 -4.28 3.88 -22.24
N ILE A 11 -5.49 3.37 -21.97
CA ILE A 11 -6.69 4.19 -21.79
C ILE A 11 -6.59 5.01 -20.50
N ASN A 12 -6.17 4.38 -19.40
CA ASN A 12 -6.02 5.05 -18.11
C ASN A 12 -4.94 6.14 -18.15
N GLN A 13 -3.78 5.87 -18.77
CA GLN A 13 -2.72 6.88 -18.95
C GLN A 13 -3.14 8.03 -19.87
N SER A 14 -3.94 7.74 -20.90
CA SER A 14 -4.45 8.76 -21.83
C SER A 14 -5.50 9.65 -21.17
N ILE A 15 -6.37 9.07 -20.34
CA ILE A 15 -7.34 9.81 -19.52
C ILE A 15 -6.61 10.72 -18.52
N ALA A 16 -5.58 10.21 -17.84
CA ALA A 16 -4.76 11.02 -16.93
C ALA A 16 -4.09 12.21 -17.63
N LYS A 17 -3.51 11.99 -18.82
CA LYS A 17 -2.91 13.05 -19.65
C LYS A 17 -3.94 14.06 -20.18
N LEU A 18 -5.16 13.62 -20.45
CA LEU A 18 -6.25 14.50 -20.92
C LEU A 18 -6.80 15.36 -19.77
N LEU A 19 -6.91 14.79 -18.56
CA LEU A 19 -7.38 15.50 -17.36
C LEU A 19 -6.39 16.58 -16.91
N THR A 20 -5.09 16.34 -17.01
CA THR A 20 -4.06 17.35 -16.70
C THR A 20 -4.02 18.48 -17.72
N ARG A 21 -4.37 18.20 -18.99
CA ARG A 21 -4.39 19.17 -20.08
C ARG A 21 -5.61 20.10 -20.07
N PHE A 22 -6.70 19.71 -19.42
CA PHE A 22 -7.91 20.54 -19.28
C PHE A 22 -8.34 20.71 -17.81
N PRO A 23 -7.62 21.55 -17.04
CA PRO A 23 -7.85 21.72 -15.60
C PRO A 23 -9.28 22.13 -15.24
N ALA A 24 -10.00 22.83 -16.14
CA ALA A 24 -11.39 23.22 -15.90
C ALA A 24 -12.39 22.06 -15.94
N LEU A 25 -12.17 21.07 -16.82
CA LEU A 25 -12.98 19.85 -16.91
C LEU A 25 -12.69 18.92 -15.72
N PHE A 26 -11.42 18.77 -15.35
CA PHE A 26 -11.02 18.05 -14.14
C PHE A 26 -11.62 18.69 -12.89
N ARG A 27 -11.53 20.02 -12.71
CA ARG A 27 -12.18 20.74 -11.59
C ARG A 27 -13.70 20.54 -11.54
N ARG A 28 -14.38 20.46 -12.69
CA ARG A 28 -15.82 20.22 -12.74
C ARG A 28 -16.18 18.76 -12.41
N TRP A 29 -15.33 17.80 -12.81
CA TRP A 29 -15.48 16.39 -12.45
C TRP A 29 -15.17 16.12 -10.97
N VAL A 30 -14.07 16.67 -10.44
CA VAL A 30 -13.69 16.65 -9.02
C VAL A 30 -14.80 17.23 -8.13
N ARG A 31 -15.48 18.29 -8.58
CA ARG A 31 -16.64 18.87 -7.88
C ARG A 31 -17.84 17.91 -7.74
N HIS A 32 -17.92 16.86 -8.54
CA HIS A 32 -18.99 15.86 -8.46
C HIS A 32 -18.49 14.54 -7.86
N HIS A 33 -17.19 14.43 -7.61
CA HIS A 33 -16.60 13.30 -6.92
C HIS A 33 -16.69 13.56 -5.41
N SER A 34 -17.44 12.72 -4.70
CA SER A 34 -17.48 12.76 -3.24
C SER A 34 -16.20 12.13 -2.72
N PHE A 35 -15.22 12.98 -2.37
CA PHE A 35 -14.07 12.51 -1.62
C PHE A 35 -14.53 12.09 -0.23
N VAL A 36 -13.97 10.98 0.26
CA VAL A 36 -14.13 10.65 1.66
C VAL A 36 -13.39 11.74 2.45
N THR A 37 -14.16 12.49 3.21
CA THR A 37 -13.65 13.50 4.13
C THR A 37 -13.79 12.91 5.52
N PHE A 38 -12.71 12.94 6.27
CA PHE A 38 -12.72 12.57 7.68
C PHE A 38 -12.67 13.88 8.48
N ASP A 39 -13.49 13.98 9.52
CA ASP A 39 -13.54 15.16 10.39
C ASP A 39 -12.26 15.29 11.22
N ASP A 40 -11.57 14.18 11.45
CA ASP A 40 -10.28 14.09 12.12
C ASP A 40 -9.35 13.10 11.41
N SER A 41 -8.09 13.07 11.86
CA SER A 41 -7.16 12.01 11.53
C SER A 41 -7.00 11.14 12.76
N PRO A 42 -7.11 9.80 12.67
CA PRO A 42 -6.89 8.88 13.78
C PRO A 42 -5.38 8.80 14.11
N TRP A 43 -4.81 9.94 14.51
CA TRP A 43 -3.41 10.09 14.85
C TRP A 43 -3.21 9.76 16.32
N THR A 44 -2.43 8.72 16.58
CA THR A 44 -1.97 8.41 17.94
C THR A 44 -0.56 8.97 18.09
N PRO A 45 -0.33 10.01 18.93
CA PRO A 45 1.02 10.52 19.16
C PRO A 45 1.92 9.43 19.74
N PHE A 46 3.07 9.20 19.09
CA PHE A 46 4.10 8.33 19.63
C PHE A 46 4.76 9.00 20.84
N LYS A 47 4.84 8.27 21.96
CA LYS A 47 5.41 8.75 23.24
C LYS A 47 6.57 7.88 23.75
N GLY A 48 6.96 6.86 22.98
CA GLY A 48 8.02 5.93 23.36
C GLY A 48 9.41 6.41 22.93
N ASP A 49 10.39 5.54 23.12
CA ASP A 49 11.73 5.67 22.55
C ASP A 49 11.81 4.78 21.30
N PRO A 50 12.11 5.32 20.10
CA PRO A 50 12.27 4.51 18.90
C PRO A 50 13.27 3.36 19.10
N ALA A 51 14.37 3.59 19.81
CA ALA A 51 15.41 2.60 20.08
C ALA A 51 14.93 1.42 20.94
N GLN A 52 13.74 1.52 21.57
CA GLN A 52 13.08 0.45 22.31
C GLN A 52 11.80 -0.05 21.62
N SER A 53 11.48 0.51 20.45
CA SER A 53 10.22 0.26 19.75
C SER A 53 10.35 -0.80 18.66
N ARG A 54 9.30 -1.62 18.53
CA ARG A 54 9.10 -2.51 17.39
C ARG A 54 8.37 -1.78 16.27
N VAL A 55 8.94 -1.83 15.06
CA VAL A 55 8.43 -1.09 13.90
C VAL A 55 7.95 -2.04 12.80
N ALA A 56 6.77 -1.78 12.24
CA ALA A 56 6.24 -2.49 11.07
C ALA A 56 5.93 -1.53 9.91
N LEU A 57 6.07 -2.04 8.67
CA LEU A 57 5.61 -1.37 7.47
C LEU A 57 4.18 -1.80 7.12
N VAL A 58 3.41 -0.83 6.63
CA VAL A 58 2.13 -1.05 5.94
C VAL A 58 2.22 -0.31 4.61
N THR A 59 2.22 -1.02 3.49
CA THR A 59 2.25 -0.38 2.15
C THR A 59 0.88 -0.44 1.50
N THR A 60 0.56 0.54 0.66
CA THR A 60 -0.61 0.49 -0.23
C THR A 60 -0.23 0.30 -1.70
N ALA A 61 1.03 -0.08 -1.96
CA ALA A 61 1.59 -0.15 -3.30
C ALA A 61 1.28 -1.46 -4.04
N GLY A 62 0.50 -2.36 -3.44
CA GLY A 62 0.16 -3.65 -4.05
C GLY A 62 1.32 -4.64 -4.10
N VAL A 63 2.27 -4.54 -3.15
CA VAL A 63 3.39 -5.49 -3.01
C VAL A 63 2.89 -6.82 -2.46
N HIS A 64 3.35 -7.95 -2.98
CA HIS A 64 3.03 -9.27 -2.45
C HIS A 64 4.14 -10.28 -2.75
N LEU A 65 4.11 -11.44 -2.09
CA LEU A 65 5.01 -12.53 -2.46
C LEU A 65 4.64 -13.05 -3.84
N ARG A 66 5.61 -13.47 -4.63
CA ARG A 66 5.35 -14.01 -5.98
C ARG A 66 4.44 -15.24 -5.99
N HIS A 67 4.41 -16.00 -4.89
CA HIS A 67 3.54 -17.17 -4.74
C HIS A 67 2.16 -16.84 -4.16
N ASP A 68 1.95 -15.63 -3.67
CA ASP A 68 0.63 -15.18 -3.24
C ASP A 68 -0.30 -15.01 -4.45
N PRO A 69 -1.62 -15.19 -4.28
CA PRO A 69 -2.58 -14.71 -5.25
C PRO A 69 -2.37 -13.21 -5.49
N PRO A 70 -2.22 -12.75 -6.76
CA PRO A 70 -2.07 -11.33 -7.06
C PRO A 70 -3.34 -10.56 -6.67
N PHE A 71 -3.21 -9.25 -6.42
CA PHE A 71 -4.37 -8.41 -6.19
C PHE A 71 -5.30 -8.39 -7.42
N ASN A 72 -6.60 -8.39 -7.19
CA ASN A 72 -7.58 -8.43 -8.26
C ASN A 72 -7.72 -7.09 -8.99
N MET A 73 -6.97 -6.90 -10.08
CA MET A 73 -7.09 -5.71 -10.95
C MET A 73 -8.28 -5.77 -11.92
N ARG A 74 -9.01 -6.89 -11.97
CA ARG A 74 -10.16 -7.05 -12.87
C ARG A 74 -11.43 -6.41 -12.31
N ASP A 75 -11.55 -6.33 -10.98
CA ASP A 75 -12.64 -5.66 -10.31
C ASP A 75 -12.46 -4.13 -10.35
N PRO A 76 -13.37 -3.36 -10.98
CA PRO A 76 -13.29 -1.90 -11.01
C PRO A 76 -13.33 -1.25 -9.63
N ALA A 77 -13.93 -1.91 -8.64
CA ALA A 77 -13.98 -1.44 -7.26
C ALA A 77 -12.69 -1.76 -6.48
N GLY A 78 -11.77 -2.52 -7.07
CA GLY A 78 -10.50 -2.90 -6.47
C GLY A 78 -10.53 -4.23 -5.71
N ASP A 79 -9.57 -4.37 -4.80
CA ASP A 79 -9.33 -5.54 -3.95
C ASP A 79 -9.12 -5.04 -2.52
N ALA A 80 -10.05 -5.36 -1.61
CA ALA A 80 -9.98 -4.97 -0.21
C ALA A 80 -9.20 -5.95 0.67
N THR A 81 -8.63 -7.02 0.10
CA THR A 81 -7.77 -7.95 0.85
C THR A 81 -6.38 -7.36 1.11
N PHE A 82 -5.61 -8.03 1.95
CA PHE A 82 -4.21 -7.69 2.23
C PHE A 82 -3.31 -8.91 2.03
N ARG A 83 -2.00 -8.67 2.01
CA ARG A 83 -0.96 -9.72 2.03
C ARG A 83 -0.02 -9.48 3.20
N GLU A 84 0.42 -10.57 3.83
CA GLU A 84 1.47 -10.53 4.85
C GLU A 84 2.82 -10.70 4.17
N ILE A 85 3.78 -9.82 4.49
CA ILE A 85 5.15 -9.90 3.99
C ILE A 85 6.07 -10.25 5.16
N PRO A 86 6.69 -11.45 5.18
CA PRO A 86 7.70 -11.80 6.17
C PRO A 86 8.86 -10.79 6.18
N ALA A 87 9.42 -10.49 7.36
CA ALA A 87 10.54 -9.55 7.48
C ALA A 87 11.81 -9.99 6.74
N GLN A 88 11.94 -11.29 6.49
CA GLN A 88 13.07 -11.91 5.79
C GLN A 88 12.88 -11.98 4.27
N SER A 89 11.77 -11.46 3.74
CA SER A 89 11.53 -11.40 2.30
C SER A 89 12.60 -10.56 1.60
N THR A 90 13.13 -11.10 0.52
CA THR A 90 14.09 -10.43 -0.35
C THR A 90 13.37 -9.76 -1.52
N PRO A 91 13.98 -8.78 -2.22
CA PRO A 91 13.38 -8.19 -3.41
C PRO A 91 13.00 -9.23 -4.49
N THR A 92 13.74 -10.34 -4.58
CA THR A 92 13.43 -11.43 -5.51
C THR A 92 12.17 -12.22 -5.13
N ASP A 93 11.76 -12.21 -3.86
CA ASP A 93 10.52 -12.87 -3.40
C ASP A 93 9.28 -12.04 -3.69
N LEU A 94 9.46 -10.73 -3.93
CA LEU A 94 8.41 -9.74 -4.01
C LEU A 94 8.07 -9.37 -5.45
N THR A 95 6.81 -9.00 -5.66
CA THR A 95 6.31 -8.44 -6.91
C THR A 95 5.19 -7.45 -6.61
N ILE A 96 4.82 -6.64 -7.61
CA ILE A 96 3.77 -5.64 -7.51
C ILE A 96 2.62 -6.01 -8.45
N THR A 97 1.38 -5.92 -7.95
CA THR A 97 0.17 -5.94 -8.79
C THR A 97 -0.65 -4.68 -8.51
N HIS A 98 -0.45 -3.64 -9.32
CA HIS A 98 -1.13 -2.35 -9.15
C HIS A 98 -1.13 -1.48 -10.42
N ASP A 99 -2.25 -1.44 -11.15
CA ASP A 99 -2.32 -0.79 -12.48
C ASP A 99 -2.42 0.75 -12.44
N TYR A 100 -2.61 1.34 -11.26
CA TYR A 100 -2.97 2.76 -11.12
C TYR A 100 -1.80 3.72 -10.84
N TYR A 101 -0.55 3.23 -10.75
CA TYR A 101 0.65 4.07 -10.73
C TYR A 101 1.77 3.46 -11.58
N ASP A 102 2.75 4.27 -11.92
CA ASP A 102 3.94 3.83 -12.64
C ASP A 102 4.95 3.25 -11.65
N HIS A 103 5.02 1.92 -11.58
CA HIS A 103 5.85 1.22 -10.60
C HIS A 103 7.24 0.85 -11.11
N ARG A 104 7.71 1.41 -12.24
CA ARG A 104 9.02 1.06 -12.84
C ARG A 104 10.21 1.28 -11.91
N ASP A 105 10.16 2.30 -11.06
CA ASP A 105 11.23 2.54 -10.08
C ASP A 105 11.13 1.57 -8.90
N ALA A 106 9.92 1.22 -8.47
CA ALA A 106 9.69 0.19 -7.46
C ALA A 106 10.06 -1.23 -7.95
N ASP A 107 9.93 -1.51 -9.25
CA ASP A 107 10.39 -2.75 -9.87
C ASP A 107 11.92 -2.87 -9.86
N ARG A 108 12.63 -1.75 -9.89
CA ARG A 108 14.10 -1.71 -9.81
C ARG A 108 14.58 -1.77 -8.36
N ASP A 109 13.88 -1.07 -7.48
CA ASP A 109 14.15 -1.03 -6.05
C ASP A 109 12.84 -0.99 -5.25
N ILE A 110 12.46 -2.14 -4.70
CA ILE A 110 11.22 -2.30 -3.93
C ILE A 110 11.21 -1.42 -2.67
N SER A 111 12.39 -0.98 -2.20
CA SER A 111 12.52 -0.14 -1.00
C SER A 111 11.83 1.22 -1.16
N VAL A 112 11.59 1.67 -2.40
CA VAL A 112 10.83 2.89 -2.69
C VAL A 112 9.41 2.83 -2.11
N VAL A 113 8.78 1.66 -2.11
CA VAL A 113 7.40 1.45 -1.66
C VAL A 113 7.28 0.55 -0.44
N LEU A 114 8.31 -0.27 -0.16
CA LEU A 114 8.40 -1.16 0.99
C LEU A 114 9.85 -1.19 1.51
N PRO A 115 10.28 -0.18 2.30
CA PRO A 115 11.68 0.02 2.74
C PRO A 115 12.12 -0.96 3.84
N LEU A 116 12.06 -2.27 3.58
CA LEU A 116 12.51 -3.30 4.53
C LEU A 116 14.01 -3.22 4.80
N GLU A 117 14.81 -3.05 3.75
CA GLU A 117 16.26 -2.95 3.89
C GLU A 117 16.67 -1.70 4.70
N PRO A 118 16.19 -0.48 4.38
CA PRO A 118 16.43 0.68 5.25
C PRO A 118 15.97 0.47 6.69
N LEU A 119 14.82 -0.18 6.91
CA LEU A 119 14.30 -0.43 8.25
C LEU A 119 15.19 -1.40 9.04
N ASN A 120 15.69 -2.45 8.40
CA ASN A 120 16.67 -3.36 8.98
C ASN A 120 17.99 -2.65 9.32
N ALA A 121 18.43 -1.71 8.48
CA ALA A 121 19.62 -0.91 8.75
C ALA A 121 19.45 -0.02 10.00
N LEU A 122 18.28 0.59 10.18
CA LEU A 122 17.95 1.37 11.40
C LEU A 122 17.98 0.49 12.65
N ALA A 123 17.45 -0.73 12.58
CA ALA A 123 17.50 -1.67 13.70
C ALA A 123 18.95 -2.10 14.01
N ALA A 124 19.75 -2.35 12.98
CA ALA A 124 21.17 -2.70 13.14
C ALA A 124 22.01 -1.56 13.73
N ALA A 125 21.66 -0.30 13.43
CA ALA A 125 22.29 0.89 14.00
C ALA A 125 21.84 1.17 15.45
N GLY A 126 20.77 0.53 15.92
CA GLY A 126 20.15 0.80 17.23
C GLY A 126 19.25 2.03 17.26
N ASP A 127 18.93 2.61 16.10
CA ASP A 127 18.01 3.74 15.98
C ASP A 127 16.56 3.31 16.26
N ILE A 128 16.24 2.04 15.98
CA ILE A 128 15.00 1.39 16.40
C ILE A 128 15.27 0.10 17.16
N GLY A 129 14.34 -0.30 18.03
CA GLY A 129 14.50 -1.51 18.85
C GLY A 129 14.45 -2.81 18.04
N ALA A 130 13.46 -2.96 17.16
CA ALA A 130 13.36 -4.12 16.29
C ALA A 130 12.48 -3.86 15.06
N VAL A 131 12.74 -4.62 13.98
CA VAL A 131 11.80 -4.79 12.88
C VAL A 131 10.77 -5.86 13.25
N ASN A 132 9.48 -5.61 13.00
CA ASN A 132 8.45 -6.61 13.22
C ASN A 132 8.66 -7.84 12.33
N ARG A 133 8.24 -9.02 12.77
CA ARG A 133 8.41 -10.29 12.03
C ARG A 133 7.66 -10.35 10.69
N ARG A 134 6.64 -9.51 10.52
CA ARG A 134 5.83 -9.40 9.31
C ARG A 134 5.33 -7.98 9.10
N HIS A 135 5.00 -7.70 7.85
CA HIS A 135 4.51 -6.42 7.36
C HIS A 135 3.26 -6.64 6.53
N PHE A 136 2.55 -5.58 6.19
CA PHE A 136 1.26 -5.70 5.53
C PHE A 136 1.23 -4.88 4.25
N SER A 137 0.61 -5.43 3.23
CA SER A 137 0.40 -4.76 1.96
C SER A 137 -1.07 -4.77 1.60
N PHE A 138 -1.56 -3.60 1.24
CA PHE A 138 -2.88 -3.39 0.66
C PHE A 138 -2.74 -2.96 -0.80
N MET A 139 -3.85 -3.05 -1.50
CA MET A 139 -4.01 -2.43 -2.81
C MET A 139 -4.54 -0.99 -2.63
N GLY A 140 -3.91 0.00 -3.28
CA GLY A 140 -4.18 1.41 -3.04
C GLY A 140 -5.45 1.98 -3.69
N HIS A 141 -6.03 1.27 -4.67
CA HIS A 141 -7.24 1.66 -5.41
C HIS A 141 -8.50 0.95 -4.91
N ILE A 142 -9.02 1.31 -3.74
CA ILE A 142 -10.24 0.68 -3.18
C ILE A 142 -11.42 1.67 -3.26
N LEU A 143 -12.44 1.31 -4.06
CA LEU A 143 -13.67 2.09 -4.25
C LEU A 143 -14.87 1.37 -3.61
N PRO A 144 -16.03 2.03 -3.46
CA PRO A 144 -17.26 1.35 -3.04
C PRO A 144 -17.62 0.22 -4.02
N PRO A 145 -18.13 -0.93 -3.53
CA PRO A 145 -18.47 -1.21 -2.13
C PRO A 145 -17.29 -1.65 -1.25
N HIS A 146 -16.18 -2.08 -1.85
CA HIS A 146 -15.01 -2.66 -1.15
C HIS A 146 -14.35 -1.72 -0.14
N ARG A 147 -14.53 -0.41 -0.29
CA ARG A 147 -14.11 0.57 0.73
C ARG A 147 -14.71 0.26 2.11
N ARG A 148 -15.96 -0.21 2.16
CA ARG A 148 -16.59 -0.59 3.42
C ARG A 148 -15.92 -1.82 4.01
N THR A 149 -15.59 -2.81 3.19
CA THR A 149 -14.80 -3.98 3.60
C THR A 149 -13.44 -3.57 4.16
N LEU A 150 -12.76 -2.60 3.54
CA LEU A 150 -11.49 -2.08 4.06
C LEU A 150 -11.66 -1.49 5.47
N VAL A 151 -12.62 -0.60 5.64
CA VAL A 151 -12.82 0.16 6.90
C VAL A 151 -13.39 -0.71 8.02
N ASP A 152 -14.35 -1.58 7.69
CA ASP A 152 -15.10 -2.35 8.69
C ASP A 152 -14.44 -3.71 9.01
N ASP A 153 -13.57 -4.23 8.13
CA ASP A 153 -12.99 -5.59 8.26
C ASP A 153 -11.45 -5.60 8.12
N THR A 154 -10.92 -5.35 6.92
CA THR A 154 -9.51 -5.72 6.66
C THR A 154 -8.48 -4.81 7.30
N ALA A 155 -8.73 -3.50 7.41
CA ALA A 155 -7.86 -2.59 8.16
C ALA A 155 -7.91 -2.86 9.68
N PRO A 156 -9.10 -3.01 10.33
CA PRO A 156 -9.18 -3.49 11.71
C PRO A 156 -8.46 -4.82 11.93
N ARG A 157 -8.59 -5.78 11.00
CA ARG A 157 -7.90 -7.07 11.10
C ARG A 157 -6.38 -6.91 11.12
N VAL A 158 -5.81 -6.10 10.23
CA VAL A 158 -4.36 -5.80 10.24
C VAL A 158 -3.95 -5.07 11.51
N ALA A 159 -4.76 -4.14 12.02
CA ALA A 159 -4.49 -3.46 13.29
C ALA A 159 -4.43 -4.45 14.48
N GLU A 160 -5.34 -5.44 14.53
CA GLU A 160 -5.28 -6.50 15.56
C GLU A 160 -4.05 -7.40 15.41
N LEU A 161 -3.62 -7.70 14.17
CA LEU A 161 -2.39 -8.47 13.95
C LEU A 161 -1.13 -7.70 14.38
N LEU A 162 -1.09 -6.39 14.14
CA LEU A 162 0.01 -5.52 14.59
C LEU A 162 0.04 -5.40 16.12
N LYS A 163 -1.13 -5.26 16.77
CA LYS A 163 -1.23 -5.30 18.24
C LYS A 163 -0.76 -6.62 18.81
N ALA A 164 -1.18 -7.74 18.21
CA ALA A 164 -0.78 -9.08 18.64
C ALA A 164 0.73 -9.34 18.46
N ASP A 165 1.36 -8.65 17.51
CA ASP A 165 2.80 -8.67 17.30
C ASP A 165 3.56 -7.66 18.19
N GLU A 166 2.85 -6.94 19.08
CA GLU A 166 3.41 -5.91 19.96
C GLU A 166 4.17 -4.82 19.18
N VAL A 167 3.59 -4.36 18.06
CA VAL A 167 4.15 -3.25 17.28
C VAL A 167 3.83 -1.91 17.93
N ASP A 168 4.87 -1.13 18.20
CA ASP A 168 4.76 0.22 18.77
C ASP A 168 4.55 1.28 17.69
N ILE A 169 5.17 1.08 16.51
CA ILE A 169 5.16 2.04 15.40
C ILE A 169 4.80 1.32 14.10
N ALA A 170 3.74 1.76 13.44
CA ALA A 170 3.40 1.34 12.09
C ALA A 170 3.69 2.50 11.11
N ILE A 171 4.54 2.27 10.11
CA ILE A 171 4.87 3.24 9.07
C ILE A 171 4.04 2.92 7.83
N LEU A 172 3.20 3.86 7.41
CA LEU A 172 2.43 3.77 6.17
C LEU A 172 3.28 4.26 4.99
N THR A 173 3.49 3.41 3.98
CA THR A 173 4.21 3.75 2.74
C THR A 173 3.27 3.72 1.53
N PRO A 174 2.71 4.86 1.12
CA PRO A 174 1.83 4.93 -0.04
C PRO A 174 2.60 4.78 -1.36
N ALA A 175 1.88 4.49 -2.44
CA ALA A 175 2.39 4.48 -3.82
C ALA A 175 2.30 5.86 -4.50
#